data_AF-A0A1V5VS72-F1
#
_entry.id   AF-A0A1V5VS72-F1
#
_cell.length_a   1.000
_cell.length_b   1.000
_cell.length_c   1.000
_cell.angle_alpha   90.00
_cell.angle_beta   90.00
_cell.angle_gamma   90.00
#
_symmetry.space_group_name_H-M   'P 1'
#
loop_
_entity.id
_entity.type
_entity.pdbx_description
1 polymer ?
#
loop_
_entity_poly.entity_id
_entity_poly.type
_entity_poly.pdbx_seq_one_letter_code
_entity_poly.pdbx_strand_id
1 'polypeptide(L)' 'MSEIIEHEKNGLLLSSTPSKEEVAAAIERFCSLSLDEVQTMRANAYTTWNTKFNAQKNYKAFIEQICNL' A
#
# COMPACT_ATOMS: atom_id res chain seq x y z
N MET A 1 5.08 5.27 10.14
CA MET A 1 3.73 4.74 10.40
C MET A 1 3.39 3.78 9.26
N SER A 2 3.21 2.49 9.55
CA SER A 2 2.97 1.41 8.56
C SER A 2 1.48 1.13 8.32
N GLU A 3 0.62 2.10 8.59
CA GLU A 3 -0.84 1.87 8.62
C GLU A 3 -1.45 1.65 7.23
N ILE A 4 -0.88 2.34 6.22
CA ILE A 4 -1.32 2.24 4.82
C ILE A 4 -0.43 1.28 4.03
N ILE A 5 0.89 1.37 4.23
CA ILE A 5 1.89 0.58 3.50
C ILE A 5 2.41 -0.55 4.40
N GLU A 6 2.34 -1.77 3.88
CA GLU A 6 3.03 -2.95 4.38
C GLU A 6 4.31 -3.14 3.54
N HIS A 7 5.47 -2.91 4.16
CA HIS A 7 6.78 -2.86 3.50
C HIS A 7 7.03 -4.10 2.63
N GLU A 8 7.54 -3.90 1.42
CA GLU A 8 7.79 -4.90 0.37
C GLU A 8 6.58 -5.68 -0.14
N LYS A 9 5.39 -5.50 0.42
CA LYS A 9 4.17 -6.18 -0.05
C LYS A 9 3.33 -5.32 -0.95
N ASN A 10 3.06 -4.09 -0.54
CA ASN A 10 2.21 -3.15 -1.28
C ASN A 10 2.90 -1.79 -1.53
N GLY A 11 4.19 -1.70 -1.17
CA GLY A 11 5.04 -0.53 -1.38
C GLY A 11 6.33 -0.63 -0.57
N LEU A 12 7.20 0.37 -0.69
CA LEU A 12 8.42 0.47 0.11
C LEU A 12 8.25 1.59 1.15
N LEU A 13 8.35 1.21 2.43
CA LEU A 13 8.47 2.16 3.54
C LEU A 13 9.92 2.58 3.72
N LEU A 14 10.13 3.89 3.83
CA LEU A 14 11.41 4.50 4.19
C LEU A 14 11.35 5.03 5.62
N SER A 15 12.50 5.42 6.15
CA SER A 15 12.59 6.19 7.38
C SER A 15 11.83 7.51 7.28
N SER A 16 11.50 8.12 8.43
CA SER A 16 10.72 9.38 8.47
C SER A 16 11.45 10.59 7.87
N THR A 17 12.78 10.51 7.78
CA THR A 17 13.66 11.54 7.25
C THR A 17 14.73 10.84 6.40
N PRO A 18 14.35 10.30 5.23
CA PRO A 18 15.24 9.44 4.48
C PRO A 18 16.40 10.24 3.90
N SER A 19 17.59 9.62 3.90
CA SER A 19 18.72 10.20 3.20
C SER A 19 18.54 10.02 1.68
N LYS A 20 19.31 10.76 0.89
CA LYS A 20 19.30 10.60 -0.57
C LYS A 20 19.72 9.18 -0.99
N GLU A 21 20.62 8.55 -0.23
CA GLU A 21 21.07 7.18 -0.45
C GLU A 21 19.96 6.17 -0.19
N GLU A 22 19.16 6.37 0.87
CA GLU A 22 18.01 5.50 1.18
C GLU A 22 16.96 5.57 0.07
N VAL A 23 16.66 6.78 -0.42
CA VAL A 23 15.73 6.96 -1.54
C VAL A 23 16.26 6.30 -2.81
N ALA A 24 17.54 6.49 -3.13
CA ALA A 24 18.17 5.86 -4.29
C ALA A 24 18.10 4.32 -4.20
N ALA A 25 18.46 3.75 -3.05
CA ALA A 25 18.41 2.32 -2.81
C ALA A 25 16.98 1.75 -2.96
N ALA A 26 15.96 2.47 -2.50
CA ALA A 26 14.57 2.05 -2.67
C ALA A 26 14.11 2.04 -4.14
N ILE A 27 14.54 3.03 -4.92
CA ILE A 27 14.26 3.09 -6.36
C ILE A 27 14.97 1.92 -7.06
N GLU A 28 16.26 1.73 -6.82
CA GLU A 28 17.04 0.62 -7.38
C GLU A 28 16.45 -0.74 -6.99
N ARG A 29 16.02 -0.90 -5.74
CA ARG A 29 15.33 -2.10 -5.25
C ARG A 29 14.06 -2.37 -6.05
N PHE A 30 13.22 -1.36 -6.27
CA PHE A 30 12.01 -1.55 -7.08
C PHE A 30 12.35 -1.88 -8.54
N CYS A 31 13.34 -1.21 -9.13
CA CYS A 31 13.79 -1.45 -10.51
C CYS A 31 14.42 -2.83 -10.71
N SER A 32 14.94 -3.47 -9.65
CA SER A 32 15.52 -4.81 -9.71
C SER A 32 14.49 -5.94 -9.55
N LEU A 33 13.23 -5.62 -9.23
CA LEU A 33 12.16 -6.62 -9.17
C LEU A 33 11.87 -7.19 -10.56
N SER A 34 11.54 -8.49 -10.58
CA SER A 34 10.96 -9.12 -11.75
C SER A 34 9.60 -8.51 -12.10
N LEU A 35 9.16 -8.72 -13.34
CA LEU A 35 7.83 -8.28 -13.78
C LEU A 35 6.71 -8.84 -12.88
N ASP A 36 6.81 -10.11 -12.47
CA ASP A 36 5.81 -10.76 -11.62
C ASP A 36 5.76 -10.15 -10.22
N GLU A 37 6.91 -9.84 -9.63
CA GLU A 37 6.98 -9.15 -8.33
C GLU A 37 6.39 -7.73 -8.43
N VAL A 38 6.68 -7.00 -9.51
CA VAL A 38 6.10 -5.67 -9.75
C VAL A 38 4.57 -5.76 -9.88
N GLN A 39 4.07 -6.72 -10.63
CA GLN A 39 2.61 -6.90 -10.80
C GLN A 39 1.95 -7.31 -9.47
N THR A 40 2.59 -8.18 -8.71
CA THR A 40 2.12 -8.60 -7.39
C THR A 40 2.04 -7.41 -6.43
N MET A 41 3.09 -6.59 -6.36
CA MET A 41 3.11 -5.40 -5.50
C MET A 41 2.02 -4.41 -5.90
N ARG A 42 1.79 -4.19 -7.20
CA ARG A 42 0.71 -3.32 -7.71
C ARG A 42 -0.68 -3.86 -7.34
N ALA A 43 -0.91 -5.16 -7.53
CA ALA A 43 -2.18 -5.79 -7.17
C ALA A 43 -2.44 -5.68 -5.66
N ASN A 44 -1.42 -5.85 -4.83
CA ASN A 44 -1.51 -5.69 -3.38
C ASN A 44 -1.80 -4.24 -2.97
N ALA A 45 -1.16 -3.26 -3.62
CA ALA A 45 -1.42 -1.84 -3.39
C ALA A 45 -2.88 -1.48 -3.72
N TYR A 46 -3.37 -1.91 -4.88
CA TYR A 46 -4.77 -1.72 -5.26
C TYR A 46 -5.72 -2.42 -4.28
N THR A 47 -5.44 -3.67 -3.90
CA THR A 47 -6.28 -4.43 -2.97
C THR A 47 -6.34 -3.74 -1.61
N THR A 48 -5.21 -3.22 -1.11
CA THR A 48 -5.14 -2.47 0.15
C THR A 48 -6.03 -1.23 0.08
N TRP A 49 -5.89 -0.41 -0.96
CA TRP A 49 -6.76 0.75 -1.16
C TRP A 49 -8.23 0.34 -1.25
N ASN A 50 -8.55 -0.64 -2.09
CA ASN A 50 -9.90 -1.07 -2.40
C ASN A 50 -10.65 -1.66 -1.19
N THR A 51 -9.94 -2.23 -0.23
CA THR A 51 -10.54 -2.87 0.95
C THR A 51 -10.49 -1.99 2.19
N LYS A 52 -9.43 -1.20 2.38
CA LYS A 52 -9.24 -0.40 3.59
C LYS A 52 -9.60 1.08 3.44
N PHE A 53 -9.58 1.62 2.22
CA PHE A 53 -9.68 3.07 2.00
C PHE A 53 -10.66 3.48 0.89
N ASN A 54 -11.34 2.53 0.24
CA ASN A 54 -12.33 2.84 -0.78
C ASN A 54 -13.60 3.39 -0.12
N ALA A 55 -13.79 4.71 -0.19
CA ALA A 55 -14.92 5.38 0.45
C ALA A 55 -16.29 4.85 -0.02
N GLN A 56 -16.45 4.46 -1.29
CA GLN A 56 -17.72 3.93 -1.79
C GLN A 56 -18.10 2.61 -1.10
N LYS A 57 -17.11 1.76 -0.83
CA LYS A 57 -17.32 0.49 -0.11
C LYS A 57 -17.40 0.71 1.39
N ASN A 58 -16.45 1.45 1.93
CA ASN A 58 -16.20 1.50 3.37
C ASN A 58 -17.22 2.39 4.08
N TYR A 59 -17.67 3.48 3.45
CA TYR A 59 -18.76 4.29 3.99
C TYR A 59 -20.06 3.48 4.07
N LYS A 60 -20.42 2.79 3.00
CA LYS A 60 -21.63 1.96 2.96
C LYS A 60 -21.60 0.89 4.05
N ALA A 61 -20.51 0.11 4.12
CA ALA A 61 -20.35 -0.93 5.13
C ALA A 61 -20.40 -0.36 6.56
N PHE A 62 -19.82 0.81 6.79
CA PHE A 62 -19.85 1.48 8.09
C PHE A 62 -21.27 1.93 8.50
N ILE A 63 -22.04 2.49 7.56
CA ILE A 63 -23.44 2.87 7.82
C ILE A 63 -24.30 1.64 8.09
N GLU A 64 -24.14 0.56 7.31
CA GLU A 64 -24.84 -0.72 7.55
C GLU A 64 -24.55 -1.26 8.95
N GLN A 65 -23.29 -1.21 9.39
CA GLN A 65 -22.89 -1.61 10.75
C GLN A 65 -23.50 -0.75 11.85
N ILE A 66 -23.53 0.58 11.69
CA ILE A 66 -24.14 1.47 12.71
C ILE A 66 -25.65 1.29 12.78
N CYS A 67 -26.30 1.10 11.63
CA CYS A 67 -27.74 1.01 11.54
C CYS A 67 -28.30 -0.41 11.77
N ASN A 68 -27.44 -1.42 12.00
CA ASN A 68 -27.80 -2.85 12.10
C ASN A 68 -28.65 -3.33 10.90
N LEU A 69 -28.29 -2.89 9.70
CA LEU A 69 -28.95 -3.28 8.45
C LEU A 69 -28.35 -4.56 7.86
#